data_AF-A0A7W2RL08-F1
#
_entry.id   AF-A0A7W2RL08-F1
#
_cell.length_a   1.000
_cell.length_b   1.000
_cell.length_c   1.000
_cell.angle_alpha   90.00
_cell.angle_beta   90.00
_cell.angle_gamma   90.00
#
_symmetry.space_group_name_H-M   'P 1'
#
loop_
_entity.id
_entity.type
_entity.pdbx_description
1 polymer ?
#
loop_
_entity_poly.entity_id
_entity_poly.type
_entity_poly.pdbx_seq_one_letter_code
_entity_poly.pdbx_strand_id
1 'polypeptide(L)'
;MSDSSNEIQNSIKSIAANLVVIAAFNVGFAFFNFTLFIDVLILLVLAFCLFKWKSRVVSILILASGLLALYYQMDSPFDAGGWRIALIAWWVLSGIVSLYHTVRFQKSDASAVHT
;
A
#
# COMPACT_ATOMS: atom_id res chain seq x y z
N MET A 1 10.92 -22.50 -12.49
CA MET A 1 11.34 -21.36 -11.65
C MET A 1 10.81 -20.01 -12.15
N SER A 2 10.35 -19.89 -13.41
CA SER A 2 9.74 -18.65 -13.96
C SER A 2 8.33 -18.36 -13.41
N ASP A 3 7.48 -19.38 -13.24
CA ASP A 3 6.07 -19.17 -12.86
C ASP A 3 5.89 -18.52 -11.49
N SER A 4 6.63 -18.95 -10.46
CA SER A 4 6.49 -18.35 -9.12
C SER A 4 6.96 -16.90 -9.08
N SER A 5 7.97 -16.53 -9.88
CA SER A 5 8.46 -15.15 -9.95
C SER A 5 7.44 -14.23 -10.63
N ASN A 6 6.77 -14.71 -11.68
CA ASN A 6 5.72 -13.97 -12.39
C ASN A 6 4.48 -13.80 -11.51
N GLU A 7 4.10 -14.83 -10.76
CA GLU A 7 2.99 -14.78 -9.80
C GLU A 7 3.24 -13.72 -8.72
N ILE A 8 4.44 -13.70 -8.11
CA ILE A 8 4.81 -12.70 -7.10
C ILE A 8 4.78 -11.28 -7.68
N GLN A 9 5.30 -11.08 -8.91
CA GLN A 9 5.25 -9.76 -9.56
C GLN A 9 3.82 -9.30 -9.85
N ASN A 10 2.94 -10.21 -10.26
CA ASN A 10 1.52 -9.91 -10.49
C ASN A 10 0.80 -9.58 -9.17
N SER A 11 1.10 -10.28 -8.08
CA SER A 11 0.59 -9.93 -6.74
C SER A 11 1.04 -8.53 -6.32
N ILE A 12 2.31 -8.15 -6.51
CA ILE A 12 2.80 -6.81 -6.18
C ILE A 12 2.09 -5.73 -7.00
N LYS A 13 1.86 -5.96 -8.30
CA LYS A 13 1.08 -5.05 -9.14
C LYS A 13 -0.37 -4.91 -8.68
N SER A 14 -1.00 -6.01 -8.30
CA SER A 14 -2.36 -6.01 -7.74
C SER A 14 -2.43 -5.17 -6.45
N ILE A 15 -1.41 -5.24 -5.60
CA ILE A 15 -1.36 -4.43 -4.38
C ILE A 15 -1.16 -2.95 -4.69
N ALA A 16 -0.31 -2.60 -5.67
CA ALA A 16 -0.20 -1.22 -6.13
C ALA A 16 -1.54 -0.69 -6.67
N ALA A 17 -2.29 -1.52 -7.41
CA ALA A 17 -3.62 -1.17 -7.90
C ALA A 17 -4.60 -0.94 -6.73
N ASN A 18 -4.57 -1.76 -5.69
CA ASN A 18 -5.38 -1.53 -4.48
C ASN A 18 -5.10 -0.15 -3.85
N LEU A 19 -3.83 0.26 -3.73
CA LEU A 19 -3.48 1.58 -3.21
C LEU A 19 -4.06 2.72 -4.08
N VAL A 20 -4.04 2.55 -5.41
CA VAL A 20 -4.65 3.51 -6.34
C VAL A 20 -6.18 3.55 -6.18
N VAL A 21 -6.83 2.41 -5.95
CA VAL A 21 -8.27 2.36 -5.68
C VAL A 21 -8.61 3.12 -4.40
N ILE A 22 -7.85 2.90 -3.32
CA ILE A 22 -8.02 3.64 -2.05
C ILE A 22 -7.83 5.15 -2.29
N ALA A 23 -6.81 5.53 -3.06
CA ALA A 23 -6.57 6.92 -3.42
C ALA A 23 -7.75 7.50 -4.21
N ALA A 24 -8.30 6.79 -5.19
CA ALA A 24 -9.44 7.25 -5.98
C ALA A 24 -10.69 7.46 -5.13
N PHE A 25 -10.96 6.57 -4.16
CA PHE A 25 -12.03 6.77 -3.18
C PHE A 25 -11.79 8.04 -2.36
N ASN A 26 -10.58 8.22 -1.80
CA ASN A 26 -10.25 9.41 -1.03
C ASN A 26 -10.31 10.70 -1.85
N VAL A 27 -9.95 10.68 -3.14
CA VAL A 27 -10.10 11.84 -4.04
C VAL A 27 -11.55 12.29 -4.16
N GLY A 28 -12.49 11.35 -4.27
CA GLY A 28 -13.92 11.65 -4.34
C GLY A 28 -14.41 12.45 -3.12
N PHE A 29 -13.82 12.19 -1.95
CA PHE A 29 -14.14 12.89 -0.70
C PHE A 29 -13.22 14.08 -0.38
N ALA A 30 -12.06 14.17 -1.03
CA ALA A 30 -11.08 15.24 -0.80
C ALA A 30 -11.62 16.64 -1.17
N PHE A 31 -12.64 16.72 -2.04
CA PHE A 31 -13.36 17.96 -2.32
C PHE A 31 -14.06 18.56 -1.08
N PHE A 32 -14.35 17.74 -0.07
CA PHE A 32 -15.02 18.16 1.17
C PHE A 32 -14.07 18.28 2.36
N ASN A 33 -12.92 17.61 2.31
CA ASN A 33 -11.92 17.65 3.39
C ASN A 33 -10.49 17.57 2.82
N PHE A 34 -9.79 18.70 2.84
CA PHE A 34 -8.44 18.83 2.27
C PHE A 34 -7.40 17.92 2.93
N THR A 35 -7.61 17.50 4.18
CA THR A 35 -6.72 16.56 4.87
C THR A 35 -6.62 15.22 4.14
N LEU A 36 -7.68 14.79 3.46
CA LEU A 36 -7.70 13.57 2.64
C LEU A 36 -6.81 13.68 1.40
N PHE A 37 -6.54 14.89 0.93
CA PHE A 37 -5.68 15.12 -0.23
C PHE A 37 -4.22 14.69 0.05
N ILE A 38 -3.77 14.83 1.30
CA ILE A 38 -2.45 14.37 1.73
C ILE A 38 -2.37 12.84 1.65
N ASP A 39 -3.39 12.14 2.15
CA ASP A 39 -3.49 10.68 2.10
C ASP A 39 -3.45 10.17 0.64
N VAL A 40 -4.16 10.85 -0.27
CA VAL A 40 -4.16 10.56 -1.71
C VAL A 40 -2.76 10.68 -2.31
N LEU A 41 -2.05 11.78 -2.05
CA LEU A 41 -0.71 12.00 -2.59
C LEU A 41 0.26 10.92 -2.10
N ILE A 42 0.21 10.59 -0.81
CA ILE A 42 1.04 9.54 -0.21
C ILE A 42 0.76 8.20 -0.90
N LEU A 43 -0.52 7.82 -1.03
CA LEU A 43 -0.92 6.56 -1.67
C LEU A 43 -0.45 6.46 -3.12
N LEU A 44 -0.60 7.53 -3.91
CA LEU A 44 -0.16 7.57 -5.32
C LEU A 44 1.36 7.45 -5.45
N VAL A 45 2.11 8.20 -4.64
CA VAL A 45 3.58 8.13 -4.63
C VAL A 45 4.04 6.73 -4.24
N LEU A 46 3.46 6.14 -3.20
CA LEU A 46 3.82 4.79 -2.75
C LEU A 46 3.43 3.71 -3.75
N ALA A 47 2.26 3.82 -4.38
CA ALA A 47 1.85 2.91 -5.45
C ALA A 47 2.81 2.96 -6.64
N PHE A 48 3.21 4.16 -7.07
CA PHE A 48 4.19 4.35 -8.13
C PHE A 48 5.56 3.78 -7.76
N CYS A 49 6.06 4.08 -6.56
CA CYS A 49 7.31 3.53 -6.05
C CYS A 49 7.27 2.00 -5.97
N LEU A 50 6.14 1.41 -5.56
CA LEU A 50 6.00 -0.03 -5.47
C LEU A 50 6.01 -0.67 -6.86
N PHE A 51 5.35 -0.04 -7.83
CA PHE A 51 5.35 -0.49 -9.22
C PHE A 51 6.73 -0.43 -9.86
N LYS A 52 7.47 0.67 -9.64
CA LYS A 52 8.79 0.93 -10.25
C LYS A 52 9.90 0.12 -9.60
N TRP A 53 9.95 0.05 -8.27
CA TRP A 53 11.08 -0.51 -7.54
C TRP A 53 10.83 -1.87 -6.91
N LYS A 54 9.57 -2.27 -6.70
CA LYS A 54 9.19 -3.56 -6.07
C LYS A 54 9.99 -3.86 -4.79
N SER A 55 10.34 -2.81 -4.05
CA SER A 55 11.30 -2.88 -2.95
C SER A 55 10.60 -3.13 -1.62
N ARG A 56 11.24 -3.93 -0.74
CA ARG A 56 10.79 -4.13 0.65
C ARG A 56 10.63 -2.81 1.40
N VAL A 57 11.53 -1.85 1.14
CA VAL A 57 11.50 -0.53 1.80
C VAL A 57 10.18 0.18 1.49
N VAL A 58 9.70 0.09 0.25
CA VAL A 58 8.43 0.71 -0.14
C VAL A 58 7.25 0.02 0.56
N SER A 59 7.29 -1.31 0.69
CA SER A 59 6.26 -2.06 1.44
C SER A 59 6.21 -1.67 2.93
N ILE A 60 7.39 -1.48 3.56
CA ILE A 60 7.49 -0.99 4.94
C ILE A 60 6.89 0.42 5.03
N LEU A 61 7.20 1.30 4.07
CA LEU A 61 6.65 2.66 4.03
C LEU A 61 5.13 2.66 3.86
N ILE A 62 4.56 1.79 3.03
CA ILE A 62 3.10 1.62 2.88
C ILE A 62 2.46 1.21 4.20
N LEU A 63 3.07 0.27 4.91
CA LEU A 63 2.55 -0.18 6.20
C LEU A 63 2.65 0.93 7.25
N ALA A 64 3.80 1.60 7.34
CA ALA A 64 4.04 2.68 8.29
C ALA A 64 3.10 3.86 8.05
N SER A 65 2.88 4.26 6.80
CA SER A 65 1.96 5.34 6.45
C SER A 65 0.51 4.98 6.77
N GLY A 66 0.09 3.73 6.52
CA GLY A 66 -1.25 3.26 6.88
C GLY A 66 -1.49 3.26 8.40
N LEU A 67 -0.49 2.83 9.18
CA LEU A 67 -0.55 2.89 10.65
C LEU A 67 -0.55 4.33 11.18
N LEU A 68 0.21 5.22 10.54
CA LEU A 68 0.21 6.64 10.88
C LEU A 68 -1.15 7.30 10.58
N ALA A 69 -1.75 6.98 9.43
CA ALA A 69 -3.10 7.42 9.09
C ALA A 69 -4.14 6.90 10.08
N LEU A 70 -4.00 5.65 10.53
CA LEU A 70 -4.85 5.08 11.57
C LEU A 70 -4.70 5.83 12.90
N TYR A 71 -3.46 6.12 13.31
CA TYR A 71 -3.17 6.87 14.53
C TYR A 71 -3.85 8.25 14.53
N TYR A 72 -3.71 9.02 13.44
CA TYR A 72 -4.38 10.31 13.31
C TYR A 72 -5.91 10.20 13.28
N GLN A 73 -6.47 9.12 12.72
CA GLN A 73 -7.91 8.90 12.71
C GLN A 73 -8.45 8.52 14.10
N MET A 74 -7.65 7.93 14.98
CA MET A 74 -8.08 7.54 16.33
C MET A 74 -8.36 8.73 17.24
N ASP A 75 -7.73 9.89 17.01
CA ASP A 75 -8.01 11.11 17.76
C ASP A 75 -9.41 11.70 17.44
N SER A 76 -9.98 11.37 16.28
CA SER A 76 -11.33 11.82 15.88
C SER A 76 -12.01 10.78 14.98
N PRO A 77 -12.43 9.63 15.56
CA PRO A 77 -12.86 8.47 14.78
C PRO A 77 -14.16 8.69 13.99
N PHE A 78 -14.99 9.65 14.41
CA PHE A 78 -16.29 9.94 13.79
C PHE A 78 -16.25 11.07 12.75
N ASP A 79 -15.15 11.83 12.63
CA ASP A 79 -15.08 13.05 11.81
C ASP A 79 -15.12 12.81 10.30
N ALA A 80 -14.83 11.58 9.87
CA ALA A 80 -14.78 11.22 8.46
C ALA A 80 -15.70 10.05 8.09
N GLY A 81 -16.59 9.62 8.99
CA GLY A 81 -17.46 8.46 8.78
C GLY A 81 -16.73 7.12 8.78
N GLY A 82 -17.45 6.03 9.08
CA GLY A 82 -16.87 4.68 9.18
C GLY A 82 -16.18 4.18 7.89
N TRP A 83 -16.47 4.79 6.74
CA TRP A 83 -15.82 4.45 5.47
C TRP A 83 -14.32 4.79 5.46
N ARG A 84 -13.89 5.87 6.12
CA ARG A 84 -12.47 6.23 6.18
C ARG A 84 -11.66 5.21 6.97
N ILE A 85 -12.22 4.71 8.08
CA ILE A 85 -11.61 3.65 8.88
C ILE A 85 -11.47 2.37 8.04
N ALA A 86 -12.49 2.01 7.26
CA ALA A 86 -12.43 0.85 6.37
C ALA A 86 -11.34 0.98 5.30
N LEU A 87 -11.18 2.17 4.69
CA LEU A 87 -10.11 2.42 3.72
C LEU A 87 -8.71 2.38 4.35
N ILE A 88 -8.55 2.93 5.56
CA ILE A 88 -7.28 2.84 6.30
C ILE A 88 -6.97 1.38 6.65
N ALA A 89 -7.95 0.60 7.08
CA ALA A 89 -7.77 -0.83 7.32
C ALA A 89 -7.34 -1.57 6.04
N TRP A 90 -7.95 -1.25 4.89
CA TRP A 90 -7.56 -1.80 3.59
C TRP A 90 -6.11 -1.40 3.24
N TRP A 91 -5.73 -0.15 3.48
CA TRP A 91 -4.37 0.33 3.27
C TRP A 91 -3.37 -0.46 4.11
N VAL A 92 -3.61 -0.59 5.41
CA VAL A 92 -2.73 -1.36 6.31
C VAL A 92 -2.61 -2.82 5.85
N LEU A 93 -3.72 -3.48 5.51
CA LEU A 93 -3.71 -4.85 4.99
C LEU A 93 -2.89 -4.96 3.69
N SER A 94 -3.03 -3.99 2.79
CA SER A 94 -2.24 -3.92 1.55
C SER A 94 -0.75 -3.79 1.85
N GLY A 95 -0.38 -3.02 2.88
CA GLY A 95 1.00 -2.92 3.37
C GLY A 95 1.55 -4.25 3.88
N ILE A 96 0.80 -4.96 4.72
CA ILE A 96 1.19 -6.28 5.27
C ILE A 96 1.41 -7.29 4.16
N VAL A 97 0.44 -7.40 3.23
CA VAL A 97 0.51 -8.34 2.11
C VAL A 97 1.67 -7.97 1.18
N SER A 98 1.89 -6.68 0.92
CA SER A 98 3.04 -6.21 0.12
C SER A 98 4.37 -6.63 0.74
N LEU A 99 4.51 -6.44 2.05
CA LEU A 99 5.72 -6.80 2.77
C LEU A 99 5.99 -8.31 2.70
N TYR A 100 4.95 -9.14 2.89
CA TYR A 100 5.06 -10.59 2.76
C TYR A 100 5.57 -11.01 1.37
N HIS A 101 4.98 -10.48 0.29
CA HIS A 101 5.39 -10.82 -1.07
C HIS A 101 6.77 -10.29 -1.45
N THR A 102 7.11 -9.07 -1.05
CA THR A 102 8.42 -8.46 -1.35
C THR A 102 9.58 -9.11 -0.60
N VAL A 103 9.36 -9.58 0.64
CA VAL A 103 10.35 -10.40 1.37
C VAL A 103 10.57 -11.73 0.67
N ARG A 104 9.49 -12.39 0.22
CA ARG A 104 9.58 -13.68 -0.49
C ARG A 104 10.27 -13.53 -1.85
N PHE A 105 9.99 -12.46 -2.59
CA PHE A 105 10.62 -12.15 -3.88
C PHE A 105 12.15 -12.08 -3.78
N GLN A 106 12.68 -11.30 -2.82
CA GLN A 106 14.12 -11.14 -2.70
C GLN A 106 14.84 -12.39 -2.18
N LYS A 107 14.15 -13.28 -1.45
CA LYS A 107 14.70 -14.59 -1.07
C LYS A 107 14.82 -15.53 -2.27
N SER A 108 13.87 -15.48 -3.20
CA SER A 108 13.91 -16.24 -4.46
C SER A 108 15.01 -15.73 -5.41
N ASP A 109 15.17 -14.42 -5.54
CA ASP A 109 16.26 -13.84 -6.35
C ASP A 109 17.65 -14.17 -5.77
N ALA A 110 17.83 -14.09 -4.44
CA ALA A 110 19.09 -14.45 -3.80
C ALA A 110 19.46 -15.94 -3.98
N SER A 111 18.47 -16.84 -3.99
CA SER A 111 18.70 -18.27 -4.23
C SER A 111 19.09 -18.58 -5.68
N ALA A 112 18.64 -17.78 -6.65
CA ALA A 112 18.96 -17.98 -8.07
C ALA A 112 20.38 -17.51 -8.45
N VAL A 113 21.01 -16.65 -7.64
CA VAL A 113 22.38 -16.14 -7.89
C VAL A 113 23.45 -17.12 -7.39
N HIS A 114 23.09 -18.10 -6.56
CA HIS A 114 24.02 -19.07 -5.97
C HIS A 114 24.01 -20.46 -6.64
N THR A 115 23.33 -20.61 -7.78
CA THR A 115 23.34 -21.82 -8.63
C THR A 115 23.88 -21.48 -10.01
#